data_AF-A0A397Z540-F1
#
_entry.id   AF-A0A397Z540-F1
#
_cell.length_a   1.000
_cell.length_b   1.000
_cell.length_c   1.000
_cell.angle_alpha   90.00
_cell.angle_beta   90.00
_cell.angle_gamma   90.00
#
_symmetry.space_group_name_H-M   'P 1'
#
loop_
_entity.id
_entity.type
_entity.pdbx_description
1 polymer ?
#
loop_
_entity_poly.entity_id
_entity_poly.type
_entity_poly.pdbx_seq_one_letter_code
_entity_poly.pdbx_strand_id
1 'polypeptide(L)'
;MNCDLKHFFFAFFLFKIYGYIVASAFHHEFPVALPNCIDQCNRAGVRVPYPFGIGKGCYKSKWFEVVCNHSLHLSFPFLPSIGLDVISFSLTDDFIYEDRSHKSNGFQIQSPRKTSGCSYGKKDVQSLNLTGSPFFISDNNKFTAVGCNIKAMMVGTGPQIVGCEARCGKETRYYKDADKSCVGYKCCQTKIPPGLQVYDSTVEKLEPGKNVCQEAYLSREDFSTYTLTSPDLTENVIVTMDLEWRLEVP
;
A
#
# COMPACT_ATOMS: atom_id res chain seq x y z
N MET A 1 47.04 51.67 2.02
CA MET A 1 45.56 51.62 2.15
C MET A 1 44.95 51.61 0.75
N ASN A 2 45.06 50.48 0.06
CA ASN A 2 44.36 50.12 -1.19
C ASN A 2 45.00 48.83 -1.72
N CYS A 3 44.34 47.71 -1.45
CA CYS A 3 44.51 46.32 -1.92
C CYS A 3 43.92 45.51 -0.75
N ASP A 4 42.84 44.75 -0.85
CA ASP A 4 42.44 43.99 -2.01
C ASP A 4 40.95 43.62 -1.90
N LEU A 5 40.09 44.64 -1.79
CA LEU A 5 38.65 44.44 -1.69
C LEU A 5 38.11 43.75 -2.97
N LYS A 6 38.77 43.95 -4.12
CA LYS A 6 38.47 43.24 -5.38
C LYS A 6 38.76 41.73 -5.28
N HIS A 7 39.87 41.31 -4.67
CA HIS A 7 40.13 39.89 -4.41
C HIS A 7 39.10 39.28 -3.45
N PHE A 8 38.67 40.03 -2.44
CA PHE A 8 37.64 39.57 -1.51
C PHE A 8 36.28 39.36 -2.20
N PHE A 9 35.86 40.29 -3.06
CA PHE A 9 34.64 40.14 -3.86
C PHE A 9 34.74 39.02 -4.90
N PHE A 10 35.89 38.86 -5.56
CA PHE A 10 36.10 37.78 -6.54
C PHE A 10 36.07 36.39 -5.88
N ALA A 11 36.68 36.25 -4.70
CA ALA A 11 36.62 35.03 -3.90
C ALA A 11 35.19 34.72 -3.43
N PHE A 12 34.41 35.73 -3.05
CA PHE A 12 33.00 35.56 -2.67
C PHE A 12 32.11 35.14 -3.84
N PHE A 13 32.35 35.69 -5.04
CA PHE A 13 31.66 35.25 -6.26
C PHE A 13 32.05 33.83 -6.65
N LEU A 14 33.33 33.44 -6.55
CA LEU A 14 33.76 32.06 -6.79
C LEU A 14 33.18 31.08 -5.76
N PHE A 15 33.05 31.46 -4.49
CA PHE A 15 32.39 30.64 -3.46
C PHE A 15 30.88 30.53 -3.69
N LYS A 16 30.22 31.60 -4.15
CA LYS A 16 28.82 31.53 -4.55
C LYS A 16 28.64 30.68 -5.80
N ILE A 17 29.47 30.83 -6.82
CA ILE A 17 29.42 30.01 -8.05
C ILE A 17 29.72 28.55 -7.70
N TYR A 18 30.72 28.25 -6.86
CA TYR A 18 30.97 26.90 -6.35
C TYR A 18 29.75 26.38 -5.58
N GLY A 19 29.16 27.17 -4.68
CA GLY A 19 27.92 26.83 -3.97
C GLY A 19 26.69 26.66 -4.89
N TYR A 20 26.62 27.37 -6.02
CA TYR A 20 25.59 27.19 -7.05
C TYR A 20 25.84 25.93 -7.89
N ILE A 21 27.10 25.52 -8.10
CA ILE A 21 27.44 24.30 -8.85
C ILE A 21 27.24 23.04 -7.96
N VAL A 22 27.39 23.13 -6.63
CA VAL A 22 27.03 22.02 -5.72
C VAL A 22 25.52 22.00 -5.35
N ALA A 23 24.73 22.93 -5.89
CA ALA A 23 23.27 22.93 -5.78
C ALA A 23 22.57 22.28 -6.98
N SER A 24 23.24 21.36 -7.70
CA SER A 24 22.49 20.24 -8.30
C SER A 24 22.01 19.37 -7.15
N ALA A 25 20.83 19.69 -6.63
CA ALA A 25 20.08 18.81 -5.76
C ALA A 25 20.13 17.40 -6.35
N PHE A 26 20.73 16.47 -5.62
CA PHE A 26 20.45 15.06 -5.82
C PHE A 26 18.94 14.90 -5.65
N HIS A 27 18.22 14.90 -6.76
CA HIS A 27 16.85 14.42 -6.76
C HIS A 27 16.92 12.96 -6.28
N HIS A 28 16.08 12.63 -5.29
CA HIS A 28 15.89 11.27 -4.76
C HIS A 28 15.79 10.27 -5.93
N GLU A 29 16.86 9.51 -6.18
CA GLU A 29 16.89 8.54 -7.27
C GLU A 29 16.51 7.16 -6.72
N PHE A 30 15.20 6.97 -6.52
CA PHE A 30 14.56 5.68 -6.28
C PHE A 30 13.50 5.40 -7.34
N PRO A 31 13.47 4.23 -8.03
CA PRO A 31 14.31 3.04 -7.93
C PRO A 31 15.20 2.77 -9.17
N VAL A 32 16.32 2.06 -8.94
CA VAL A 32 17.31 1.68 -9.95
C VAL A 32 17.01 0.27 -10.47
N ALA A 33 16.56 0.16 -11.72
CA ALA A 33 16.58 -1.10 -12.45
C ALA A 33 18.03 -1.55 -12.69
N LEU A 34 18.25 -2.83 -12.96
CA LEU A 34 19.58 -3.31 -13.35
C LEU A 34 20.11 -2.56 -14.58
N PRO A 35 21.43 -2.36 -14.72
CA PRO A 35 21.99 -1.72 -15.91
C PRO A 35 21.52 -2.39 -17.20
N ASN A 36 21.12 -1.60 -18.18
CA ASN A 36 20.54 -2.04 -19.47
C ASN A 36 19.14 -2.68 -19.37
N CYS A 37 18.46 -2.58 -18.23
CA CYS A 37 17.08 -3.03 -18.07
C CYS A 37 16.08 -1.87 -18.17
N ILE A 38 14.88 -2.19 -18.65
CA ILE A 38 13.75 -1.27 -18.65
C ILE A 38 13.28 -1.08 -17.21
N ASP A 39 13.13 0.17 -16.80
CA ASP A 39 12.82 0.56 -15.43
C ASP A 39 11.36 0.93 -15.20
N GLN A 40 10.50 0.94 -16.22
CA GLN A 40 9.07 1.20 -16.06
C GLN A 40 8.24 0.66 -17.21
N CYS A 41 6.96 0.39 -16.94
CA CYS A 41 5.99 0.18 -18.01
C CYS A 41 5.59 1.52 -18.66
N ASN A 42 5.31 1.49 -19.96
CA ASN A 42 4.91 2.68 -20.70
C ASN A 42 3.69 3.37 -20.03
N ARG A 43 3.74 4.70 -19.87
CA ARG A 43 2.66 5.60 -19.42
C ARG A 43 2.13 5.47 -17.98
N ALA A 44 2.42 4.41 -17.21
CA ALA A 44 1.96 4.31 -15.82
C ALA A 44 2.79 5.15 -14.83
N GLY A 45 4.04 5.49 -15.18
CA GLY A 45 4.94 6.24 -14.30
C GLY A 45 5.42 5.45 -13.08
N VAL A 46 5.05 4.17 -12.95
CA VAL A 46 5.51 3.28 -11.89
C VAL A 46 6.87 2.70 -12.28
N ARG A 47 7.91 3.17 -11.61
CA ARG A 47 9.27 2.65 -11.77
C ARG A 47 9.44 1.31 -11.05
N VAL A 48 10.08 0.35 -11.70
CA VAL A 48 10.31 -1.04 -11.30
C VAL A 48 11.75 -1.19 -10.77
N PRO A 49 11.94 -1.33 -9.45
CA PRO A 49 13.24 -1.57 -8.85
C PRO A 49 13.72 -3.00 -8.99
N TYR A 50 15.03 -3.21 -9.02
CA TYR A 50 15.59 -4.50 -8.59
C TYR A 50 15.18 -4.81 -7.13
N PRO A 51 14.77 -6.04 -6.76
CA PRO A 51 14.89 -7.32 -7.48
C PRO A 51 13.84 -7.57 -8.57
N PHE A 52 12.85 -6.70 -8.70
CA PHE A 52 11.88 -6.73 -9.80
C PHE A 52 12.51 -6.29 -11.10
N GLY A 53 11.98 -6.79 -12.21
CA GLY A 53 12.54 -6.45 -13.51
C GLY A 53 11.68 -6.83 -14.68
N ILE A 54 11.75 -6.01 -15.72
CA ILE A 54 11.06 -6.21 -16.99
C ILE A 54 12.03 -6.85 -17.97
N GLY A 55 11.67 -8.02 -18.48
CA GLY A 55 12.47 -8.74 -19.48
C GLY A 55 13.49 -9.73 -18.89
N LYS A 56 13.95 -10.64 -19.73
CA LYS A 56 14.83 -11.75 -19.35
C LYS A 56 16.18 -11.21 -18.85
N GLY A 57 16.59 -11.65 -17.65
CA GLY A 57 17.87 -11.26 -17.03
C GLY A 57 17.81 -10.00 -16.18
N CYS A 58 16.65 -9.34 -16.10
CA CYS A 58 16.48 -8.09 -15.36
C CYS A 58 15.89 -8.25 -13.95
N TYR A 59 15.50 -9.46 -13.56
CA TYR A 59 14.91 -9.77 -12.25
C TYR A 59 15.74 -10.82 -11.51
N LYS A 60 15.69 -10.80 -10.17
CA LYS A 60 16.44 -11.76 -9.32
C LYS A 60 16.00 -13.21 -9.52
N SER A 61 14.69 -13.45 -9.61
CA SER A 61 14.09 -14.77 -9.78
C SER A 61 12.72 -14.64 -10.43
N LYS A 62 12.11 -15.78 -10.82
CA LYS A 62 10.78 -15.78 -11.43
C LYS A 62 9.67 -15.17 -10.57
N TRP A 63 9.85 -15.11 -9.25
CA TRP A 63 8.93 -14.41 -8.36
C TRP A 63 8.85 -12.91 -8.64
N PHE A 64 9.96 -12.32 -9.08
CA PHE A 64 10.13 -10.88 -9.29
C PHE A 64 10.03 -10.47 -10.77
N GLU A 65 9.61 -11.38 -11.66
CA GLU A 65 9.38 -11.04 -13.07
C GLU A 65 8.19 -10.07 -13.18
N VAL A 66 8.42 -8.95 -13.86
CA VAL A 66 7.37 -7.96 -14.16
C VAL A 66 7.05 -8.02 -15.65
N VAL A 67 5.76 -8.08 -15.96
CA VAL A 67 5.23 -7.96 -17.33
C VAL A 67 4.39 -6.69 -17.39
N CYS A 68 4.48 -5.94 -18.47
CA CYS A 68 3.61 -4.78 -18.67
C CYS A 68 2.29 -5.25 -19.29
N ASN A 69 1.20 -5.20 -18.52
CA ASN A 69 -0.11 -5.61 -19.01
C ASN A 69 -0.69 -4.52 -19.92
N HIS A 70 -0.99 -4.82 -21.18
CA HIS A 70 -1.56 -3.85 -22.12
C HIS A 70 -3.08 -3.87 -22.10
N SER A 71 -3.69 -3.28 -21.06
CA SER A 71 -5.14 -3.11 -21.04
C SER A 71 -5.52 -1.73 -21.53
N LEU A 72 -6.09 -1.68 -22.75
CA LEU A 72 -6.66 -0.61 -23.57
C LEU A 72 -6.05 0.81 -23.52
N HIS A 73 -5.65 1.38 -22.37
CA HIS A 73 -5.02 2.69 -22.27
C HIS A 73 -3.96 2.87 -21.15
N LEU A 74 -3.80 1.90 -20.22
CA LEU A 74 -2.83 1.97 -19.11
C LEU A 74 -2.04 0.66 -19.02
N SER A 75 -0.71 0.76 -18.94
CA SER A 75 0.16 -0.40 -18.73
C SER A 75 0.75 -0.40 -17.34
N PHE A 76 0.02 -0.98 -16.39
CA PHE A 76 0.52 -1.19 -15.04
C PHE A 76 1.56 -2.33 -15.03
N PRO A 77 2.58 -2.25 -14.17
CA PRO A 77 3.42 -3.40 -13.87
C PRO A 77 2.55 -4.53 -13.31
N PHE A 78 2.66 -5.72 -13.89
CA PHE A 78 1.95 -6.92 -13.45
C PHE A 78 2.96 -7.96 -12.98
N LEU A 79 2.68 -8.60 -11.85
CA LEU A 79 3.46 -9.71 -11.30
C LEU A 79 2.77 -11.04 -11.64
N PRO A 80 3.24 -11.78 -12.67
CA PRO A 80 2.63 -13.06 -13.05
C PRO A 80 2.70 -14.11 -11.94
N SER A 81 3.69 -13.99 -11.06
CA SER A 81 3.92 -14.93 -9.95
C SER A 81 2.80 -14.94 -8.91
N ILE A 82 2.05 -13.85 -8.78
CA ILE A 82 0.90 -13.71 -7.86
C ILE A 82 -0.39 -13.29 -8.57
N GLY A 83 -0.33 -13.06 -9.89
CA GLY A 83 -1.49 -12.73 -10.71
C GLY A 83 -2.09 -11.36 -10.44
N LEU A 84 -1.30 -10.36 -10.03
CA LEU A 84 -1.78 -9.05 -9.61
C LEU A 84 -0.99 -7.89 -10.23
N ASP A 85 -1.70 -6.79 -10.46
CA ASP A 85 -1.11 -5.50 -10.83
C ASP A 85 -0.45 -4.84 -9.61
N VAL A 86 0.71 -4.23 -9.82
CA VAL A 86 1.44 -3.43 -8.85
C VAL A 86 1.14 -1.96 -9.07
N ILE A 87 0.66 -1.31 -8.02
CA ILE A 87 0.26 0.09 -8.02
C ILE A 87 1.47 0.99 -7.80
N SER A 88 2.35 0.62 -6.87
CA SER A 88 3.56 1.36 -6.56
C SER A 88 4.60 0.45 -5.91
N PHE A 89 5.88 0.82 -6.00
CA PHE A 89 6.95 0.20 -5.23
C PHE A 89 7.38 1.16 -4.13
N SER A 90 7.58 0.65 -2.92
CA SER A 90 8.11 1.39 -1.79
C SER A 90 9.43 0.74 -1.39
N LEU A 91 10.52 1.33 -1.86
CA LEU A 91 11.84 0.99 -1.34
C LEU A 91 12.22 2.03 -0.31
N THR A 92 12.81 1.57 0.79
CA THR A 92 13.36 2.47 1.79
C THR A 92 14.83 2.72 1.49
N ASP A 93 15.21 4.00 1.47
CA ASP A 93 16.61 4.38 1.41
C ASP A 93 17.24 4.06 2.77
N ASP A 94 18.19 3.12 2.78
CA ASP A 94 18.95 2.73 3.96
C ASP A 94 19.83 3.89 4.50
N PHE A 95 19.95 5.01 3.77
CA PHE A 95 20.94 6.05 4.06
C PHE A 95 20.46 7.25 4.88
N ILE A 96 19.17 7.36 5.24
CA ILE A 96 18.70 8.54 5.98
C ILE A 96 17.80 8.14 7.17
N TYR A 97 18.26 8.49 8.38
CA TYR A 97 17.67 8.29 9.71
C TYR A 97 17.85 6.92 10.38
N GLU A 98 18.56 6.96 11.52
CA GLU A 98 18.84 5.90 12.50
C GLU A 98 17.59 5.31 13.20
N ASP A 99 16.37 5.64 12.77
CA ASP A 99 15.17 4.99 13.30
C ASP A 99 14.95 3.66 12.56
N ARG A 100 15.48 2.59 13.15
CA ARG A 100 15.38 1.20 12.66
C ARG A 100 14.06 0.54 13.03
N SER A 101 12.98 1.28 13.28
CA SER A 101 11.67 0.68 13.49
C SER A 101 10.93 0.53 12.14
N HIS A 102 11.12 -0.63 11.50
CA HIS A 102 10.30 -1.14 10.39
C HIS A 102 10.35 -0.36 9.06
N LYS A 103 11.52 -0.37 8.42
CA LYS A 103 11.69 0.01 7.01
C LYS A 103 11.80 -1.26 6.16
N SER A 104 10.68 -1.78 5.70
CA SER A 104 10.62 -2.97 4.83
C SER A 104 10.53 -2.53 3.37
N ASN A 105 11.30 -3.17 2.50
CA ASN A 105 11.05 -3.05 1.07
C ASN A 105 9.71 -3.69 0.74
N GLY A 106 8.87 -2.97 0.00
CA GLY A 106 7.52 -3.37 -0.28
C GLY A 106 6.97 -2.82 -1.59
N PHE A 107 5.71 -3.14 -1.85
CA PHE A 107 4.96 -2.68 -3.00
C PHE A 107 3.46 -2.72 -2.69
N GLN A 108 2.69 -1.91 -3.41
CA GLN A 108 1.25 -1.82 -3.21
C GLN A 108 0.51 -2.58 -4.30
N ILE A 109 -0.54 -3.28 -3.90
CA ILE A 109 -1.49 -3.94 -4.79
C ILE A 109 -2.91 -3.50 -4.44
N GLN A 110 -3.85 -3.76 -5.33
CA GLN A 110 -5.27 -3.60 -4.99
C GLN A 110 -5.63 -4.61 -3.89
N SER A 111 -6.18 -4.12 -2.77
CA SER A 111 -6.64 -5.00 -1.70
C SER A 111 -7.83 -5.81 -2.18
N PRO A 112 -7.81 -7.13 -2.00
CA PRO A 112 -9.01 -7.93 -2.15
C PRO A 112 -10.08 -7.48 -1.14
N ARG A 113 -11.34 -7.49 -1.56
CA ARG A 113 -12.47 -7.08 -0.70
C ARG A 113 -13.45 -8.21 -0.55
N LYS A 114 -13.85 -8.45 0.69
CA LYS A 114 -15.03 -9.26 0.99
C LYS A 114 -16.22 -8.33 1.13
N THR A 115 -17.30 -8.59 0.40
CA THR A 115 -18.50 -7.76 0.44
C THR A 115 -19.74 -8.58 0.78
N SER A 116 -20.76 -7.94 1.36
CA SER A 116 -22.04 -8.53 1.68
C SER A 116 -23.16 -7.52 1.45
N GLY A 117 -24.17 -7.88 0.65
CA GLY A 117 -25.30 -7.00 0.34
C GLY A 117 -24.99 -5.82 -0.59
N CYS A 118 -23.88 -5.88 -1.34
CA CYS A 118 -23.46 -4.83 -2.28
C CYS A 118 -23.89 -5.18 -3.71
N SER A 119 -24.58 -4.25 -4.40
CA SER A 119 -25.11 -4.46 -5.76
C SER A 119 -24.01 -4.61 -6.83
N TYR A 120 -22.83 -4.05 -6.60
CA TYR A 120 -21.67 -4.06 -7.49
C TYR A 120 -20.70 -5.24 -7.23
N GLY A 121 -21.00 -6.11 -6.26
CA GLY A 121 -20.09 -7.13 -5.71
C GLY A 121 -20.20 -8.55 -6.27
N LYS A 122 -20.63 -8.73 -7.54
CA LYS A 122 -20.65 -10.06 -8.19
C LYS A 122 -19.28 -10.52 -8.74
N LYS A 123 -18.17 -9.88 -8.35
CA LYS A 123 -16.83 -10.43 -8.59
C LYS A 123 -16.39 -11.16 -7.34
N ASP A 124 -16.33 -12.48 -7.48
CA ASP A 124 -16.09 -13.45 -6.42
C ASP A 124 -14.91 -13.09 -5.52
N VAL A 125 -15.13 -13.41 -4.25
CA VAL A 125 -14.16 -13.79 -3.21
C VAL A 125 -12.74 -13.95 -3.77
N GLN A 126 -11.94 -12.89 -3.69
CA GLN A 126 -10.52 -12.98 -3.99
C GLN A 126 -9.80 -13.10 -2.65
N SER A 127 -9.51 -14.33 -2.24
CA SER A 127 -8.48 -14.55 -1.22
C SER A 127 -7.11 -14.33 -1.87
N LEU A 128 -6.15 -13.88 -1.09
CA LEU A 128 -4.76 -13.78 -1.53
C LEU A 128 -3.96 -14.89 -0.87
N ASN A 129 -3.20 -15.65 -1.67
CA ASN A 129 -2.31 -16.68 -1.17
C ASN A 129 -0.90 -16.49 -1.76
N LEU A 130 0.03 -16.10 -0.91
CA LEU A 130 1.44 -15.85 -1.20
C LEU A 130 2.34 -16.97 -0.61
N THR A 131 1.76 -18.08 -0.15
CA THR A 131 2.48 -19.14 0.55
C THR A 131 3.63 -19.68 -0.30
N GLY A 132 4.83 -19.74 0.27
CA GLY A 132 6.03 -20.21 -0.42
C GLY A 132 6.66 -19.20 -1.40
N SER A 133 6.05 -18.03 -1.56
CA SER A 133 6.65 -16.91 -2.26
C SER A 133 7.55 -16.08 -1.32
N PRO A 134 8.42 -15.20 -1.86
CA PRO A 134 9.16 -14.24 -1.05
C PRO A 134 8.30 -13.08 -0.51
N PHE A 135 6.98 -13.07 -0.76
CA PHE A 135 6.08 -11.97 -0.43
C PHE A 135 5.30 -12.22 0.86
N PHE A 136 5.09 -11.14 1.61
CA PHE A 136 4.34 -11.13 2.87
C PHE A 136 3.38 -9.95 2.88
N ILE A 137 2.26 -10.08 3.57
CA ILE A 137 1.35 -8.98 3.85
C ILE A 137 2.00 -8.12 4.94
N SER A 138 2.19 -6.83 4.67
CA SER A 138 2.80 -5.89 5.63
C SER A 138 1.90 -5.72 6.85
N ASP A 139 2.48 -5.73 8.05
CA ASP A 139 1.77 -5.40 9.28
C ASP A 139 1.50 -3.89 9.45
N ASN A 140 1.96 -3.07 8.49
CA ASN A 140 1.50 -1.70 8.30
C ASN A 140 0.04 -1.62 7.82
N ASN A 141 -0.50 -2.71 7.27
CA ASN A 141 -1.92 -2.78 6.95
C ASN A 141 -2.76 -2.96 8.22
N LYS A 142 -3.96 -2.42 8.17
CA LYS A 142 -5.01 -2.63 9.17
C LYS A 142 -6.16 -3.39 8.54
N PHE A 143 -6.70 -4.35 9.28
CA PHE A 143 -7.93 -5.02 8.91
C PHE A 143 -9.10 -4.09 9.20
N THR A 144 -9.80 -3.72 8.14
CA THR A 144 -10.86 -2.73 8.15
C THR A 144 -12.18 -3.41 7.82
N ALA A 145 -13.20 -3.15 8.62
CA ALA A 145 -14.58 -3.57 8.36
C ALA A 145 -15.46 -2.33 8.32
N VAL A 146 -16.16 -2.12 7.20
CA VAL A 146 -17.00 -0.96 6.96
C VAL A 146 -18.43 -1.40 6.75
N GLY A 147 -19.33 -0.80 7.51
CA GLY A 147 -20.75 -1.06 7.39
C GLY A 147 -21.45 -1.04 8.74
N CYS A 148 -22.77 -1.18 8.65
CA CYS A 148 -23.62 -1.09 9.83
C CYS A 148 -23.94 -2.45 10.40
N ASN A 149 -23.70 -2.68 11.69
CA ASN A 149 -23.95 -3.97 12.35
C ASN A 149 -23.23 -5.11 11.59
N ILE A 150 -21.94 -4.92 11.42
CA ILE A 150 -21.01 -5.78 10.66
C ILE A 150 -20.04 -6.46 11.61
N LYS A 151 -19.75 -7.72 11.34
CA LYS A 151 -18.65 -8.45 11.95
C LYS A 151 -17.81 -9.09 10.84
N ALA A 152 -16.52 -8.80 10.84
CA ALA A 152 -15.58 -9.35 9.88
C ALA A 152 -14.49 -10.13 10.61
N MET A 153 -14.06 -11.24 10.02
CA MET A 153 -12.95 -12.04 10.53
C MET A 153 -11.97 -12.36 9.43
N MET A 154 -10.69 -12.52 9.77
CA MET A 154 -9.68 -13.08 8.88
C MET A 154 -8.77 -14.05 9.63
N VAL A 155 -8.18 -14.98 8.88
CA VAL A 155 -7.17 -15.90 9.40
C VAL A 155 -5.86 -15.15 9.63
N GLY A 156 -5.28 -15.30 10.83
CA GLY A 156 -3.99 -14.74 11.21
C GLY A 156 -2.84 -15.73 11.08
N THR A 157 -1.78 -15.53 11.87
CA THR A 157 -0.61 -16.44 11.91
C THR A 157 -0.85 -17.57 12.90
N GLY A 158 -0.68 -18.83 12.48
CA GLY A 158 -0.96 -19.99 13.33
C GLY A 158 -2.46 -20.09 13.69
N PRO A 159 -2.83 -20.28 14.98
CA PRO A 159 -4.24 -20.37 15.39
C PRO A 159 -4.92 -19.00 15.59
N GLN A 160 -4.24 -17.89 15.24
CA GLN A 160 -4.77 -16.55 15.47
C GLN A 160 -5.94 -16.23 14.52
N ILE A 161 -6.96 -15.56 15.06
CA ILE A 161 -8.07 -14.98 14.29
C ILE A 161 -8.07 -13.49 14.57
N VAL A 162 -8.09 -12.68 13.52
CA VAL A 162 -8.25 -11.23 13.64
C VAL A 162 -9.70 -10.89 13.35
N GLY A 163 -10.33 -10.13 14.25
CA GLY A 163 -11.73 -9.75 14.15
C GLY A 163 -11.94 -8.25 14.22
N CYS A 164 -12.94 -7.77 13.48
CA CYS A 164 -13.42 -6.38 13.57
C CYS A 164 -14.94 -6.37 13.61
N GLU A 165 -15.52 -5.64 14.57
CA GLU A 165 -16.96 -5.47 14.69
C GLU A 165 -17.31 -3.99 14.74
N ALA A 166 -18.35 -3.59 14.01
CA ALA A 166 -18.90 -2.24 14.08
C ALA A 166 -20.43 -2.27 14.12
N ARG A 167 -21.00 -1.32 14.86
CA ARG A 167 -22.44 -1.17 15.07
C ARG A 167 -22.93 0.21 14.64
N CYS A 168 -24.24 0.35 14.49
CA CYS A 168 -24.86 1.66 14.41
C CYS A 168 -26.02 1.79 15.39
N GLY A 169 -26.08 2.94 16.03
CA GLY A 169 -27.12 3.30 16.97
C GLY A 169 -26.76 4.61 17.63
N LYS A 170 -27.76 5.34 18.12
CA LYS A 170 -27.53 6.59 18.86
C LYS A 170 -26.67 6.35 20.10
N GLU A 171 -26.82 5.18 20.73
CA GLU A 171 -26.05 4.78 21.92
C GLU A 171 -24.58 4.49 21.61
N THR A 172 -24.27 3.98 20.43
CA THR A 172 -22.90 3.69 19.99
C THR A 172 -22.13 4.92 19.53
N ARG A 173 -22.80 6.07 19.33
CA ARG A 173 -22.17 7.37 19.10
C ARG A 173 -21.73 7.96 20.45
N TYR A 174 -20.96 7.18 21.21
CA TYR A 174 -20.66 7.41 22.62
C TYR A 174 -19.74 8.61 22.87
N TYR A 175 -18.92 9.00 21.89
CA TYR A 175 -17.94 10.09 22.03
C TYR A 175 -18.04 11.12 20.90
N LYS A 176 -17.65 12.36 21.24
CA LYS A 176 -17.50 13.46 20.28
C LYS A 176 -16.53 13.00 19.20
N ASP A 177 -16.91 13.16 17.93
CA ASP A 177 -16.13 12.74 16.76
C ASP A 177 -16.11 11.22 16.45
N ALA A 178 -17.06 10.43 16.96
CA ALA A 178 -17.22 9.03 16.52
C ALA A 178 -17.44 8.86 15.01
N ASP A 179 -17.99 9.89 14.33
CA ASP A 179 -18.07 9.96 12.86
C ASP A 179 -16.76 10.48 12.21
N LYS A 180 -15.65 10.54 12.94
CA LYS A 180 -14.31 10.87 12.39
C LYS A 180 -13.27 9.77 12.63
N SER A 181 -13.60 8.72 13.38
CA SER A 181 -12.73 7.60 13.72
C SER A 181 -13.37 6.25 13.32
N CYS A 182 -12.54 5.26 13.03
CA CYS A 182 -12.97 3.91 12.66
C CYS A 182 -12.83 2.93 13.86
N VAL A 183 -13.55 3.23 14.95
CA VAL A 183 -13.46 2.47 16.21
C VAL A 183 -14.86 2.04 16.65
N GLY A 184 -15.41 1.02 15.98
CA GLY A 184 -16.63 0.30 16.38
C GLY A 184 -17.96 0.96 16.00
N TYR A 185 -17.96 2.21 15.51
CA TYR A 185 -19.16 2.90 15.04
C TYR A 185 -19.13 3.04 13.52
N LYS A 186 -20.02 2.32 12.81
CA LYS A 186 -20.08 2.17 11.32
C LYS A 186 -18.80 1.64 10.64
N CYS A 187 -17.68 1.61 11.34
CA CYS A 187 -16.37 1.23 10.85
C CYS A 187 -15.56 0.68 12.03
N CYS A 188 -14.77 -0.36 11.78
CA CYS A 188 -13.78 -0.87 12.71
C CYS A 188 -12.46 -1.09 11.98
N GLN A 189 -11.34 -0.70 12.63
CA GLN A 189 -9.99 -0.98 12.19
C GLN A 189 -9.18 -1.65 13.30
N THR A 190 -8.43 -2.69 12.96
CA THR A 190 -7.53 -3.38 13.89
C THR A 190 -6.20 -3.73 13.23
N LYS A 191 -5.13 -3.84 14.04
CA LYS A 191 -3.81 -4.27 13.56
C LYS A 191 -3.82 -5.75 13.21
N ILE A 192 -3.00 -6.13 12.25
CA ILE A 192 -2.79 -7.54 11.88
C ILE A 192 -1.44 -8.04 12.42
N PRO A 193 -1.28 -9.34 12.67
CA PRO A 193 0.02 -9.90 13.03
C PRO A 193 0.99 -9.86 11.84
N PRO A 194 2.31 -9.77 12.09
CA PRO A 194 3.32 -9.85 11.03
C PRO A 194 3.45 -11.28 10.48
N GLY A 195 4.08 -11.38 9.31
CA GLY A 195 4.45 -12.67 8.69
C GLY A 195 3.31 -13.39 7.98
N LEU A 196 2.20 -12.71 7.71
CA LEU A 196 1.07 -13.27 6.98
C LEU A 196 1.42 -13.46 5.50
N GLN A 197 1.09 -14.63 4.95
CA GLN A 197 1.14 -14.90 3.50
C GLN A 197 -0.24 -15.20 2.92
N VAL A 198 -1.26 -15.32 3.76
CA VAL A 198 -2.64 -15.59 3.31
C VAL A 198 -3.53 -14.49 3.85
N TYR A 199 -4.34 -13.90 2.96
CA TYR A 199 -5.47 -13.08 3.32
C TYR A 199 -6.74 -13.77 2.84
N ASP A 200 -7.52 -14.25 3.80
CA ASP A 200 -8.87 -14.75 3.59
C ASP A 200 -9.76 -14.23 4.71
N SER A 201 -10.91 -13.68 4.33
CA SER A 201 -11.81 -13.00 5.25
C SER A 201 -13.28 -13.29 5.01
N THR A 202 -14.06 -13.12 6.07
CA THR A 202 -15.50 -13.29 6.10
C THR A 202 -16.16 -11.99 6.56
N VAL A 203 -17.38 -11.77 6.08
CA VAL A 203 -18.25 -10.65 6.48
C VAL A 203 -19.59 -11.24 6.89
N GLU A 204 -19.97 -11.02 8.13
CA GLU A 204 -21.21 -11.48 8.77
C GLU A 204 -22.09 -10.27 9.12
N LYS A 205 -23.39 -10.39 8.80
CA LYS A 205 -24.42 -9.41 9.19
C LYS A 205 -24.93 -9.75 10.58
N LEU A 206 -24.76 -8.83 11.53
CA LEU A 206 -25.32 -8.99 12.88
C LEU A 206 -26.85 -8.78 12.90
N GLU A 207 -27.40 -8.04 11.94
CA GLU A 207 -28.85 -7.89 11.73
C GLU A 207 -29.26 -8.44 10.35
N PRO A 208 -29.57 -9.74 10.25
CA PRO A 208 -30.00 -10.35 8.99
C PRO A 208 -31.35 -9.76 8.52
N GLY A 209 -31.44 -9.35 7.26
CA GLY A 209 -32.67 -8.83 6.62
C GLY A 209 -32.56 -7.40 6.07
N LYS A 210 -31.54 -6.63 6.46
CA LYS A 210 -31.23 -5.33 5.82
C LYS A 210 -30.22 -5.52 4.69
N ASN A 211 -30.58 -5.11 3.48
CA ASN A 211 -29.67 -5.09 2.31
C ASN A 211 -28.81 -3.82 2.32
N VAL A 212 -28.04 -3.64 3.40
CA VAL A 212 -26.99 -2.61 3.45
C VAL A 212 -25.69 -3.24 2.98
N CYS A 213 -24.97 -2.52 2.12
CA CYS A 213 -23.65 -2.93 1.66
C CYS A 213 -22.65 -2.85 2.83
N GLN A 214 -21.90 -3.92 2.99
CA GLN A 214 -20.90 -4.13 4.04
C GLN A 214 -19.65 -4.71 3.40
N GLU A 215 -18.47 -4.29 3.84
CA GLU A 215 -17.22 -4.81 3.29
C GLU A 215 -16.09 -4.93 4.31
N ALA A 216 -15.11 -5.77 3.98
CA ALA A 216 -13.87 -5.92 4.73
C ALA A 216 -12.65 -6.06 3.80
N TYR A 217 -11.55 -5.42 4.18
CA TYR A 217 -10.32 -5.33 3.39
C TYR A 217 -9.11 -5.00 4.28
N LEU A 218 -7.91 -5.05 3.69
CA LEU A 218 -6.68 -4.58 4.29
C LEU A 218 -6.29 -3.23 3.67
N SER A 219 -5.82 -2.30 4.49
CA SER A 219 -5.29 -1.02 4.01
C SER A 219 -4.35 -0.38 5.01
N ARG A 220 -3.38 0.40 4.54
CA ARG A 220 -2.50 1.20 5.41
C ARG A 220 -3.23 2.37 6.07
N GLU A 221 -4.16 3.00 5.34
CA GLU A 221 -4.74 4.29 5.75
C GLU A 221 -5.61 4.19 7.01
N ASP A 222 -5.41 5.13 7.93
CA ASP A 222 -6.34 5.41 9.01
C ASP A 222 -7.60 6.03 8.43
N PHE A 223 -8.69 5.25 8.42
CA PHE A 223 -9.90 5.66 7.73
C PHE A 223 -10.67 6.66 8.60
N SER A 224 -10.83 7.89 8.10
CA SER A 224 -11.73 8.87 8.70
C SER A 224 -13.12 8.76 8.05
N THR A 225 -14.15 8.71 8.88
CA THR A 225 -15.55 8.36 8.55
C THR A 225 -16.27 9.38 7.65
N TYR A 226 -15.62 10.48 7.24
CA TYR A 226 -16.15 11.48 6.31
C TYR A 226 -16.41 10.95 4.90
N THR A 227 -15.83 9.80 4.55
CA THR A 227 -16.05 9.10 3.28
C THR A 227 -17.24 8.12 3.33
N LEU A 228 -17.90 7.93 4.49
CA LEU A 228 -18.98 6.94 4.70
C LEU A 228 -20.38 7.56 4.82
N THR A 229 -20.54 8.82 4.44
CA THR A 229 -21.81 9.56 4.56
C THR A 229 -22.85 9.24 3.49
N SER A 230 -22.61 8.25 2.62
CA SER A 230 -23.58 7.79 1.62
C SER A 230 -23.75 6.26 1.67
N PRO A 231 -24.96 5.71 1.45
CA PRO A 231 -25.18 4.26 1.39
C PRO A 231 -24.45 3.53 0.24
N ASP A 232 -23.80 4.26 -0.66
CA ASP A 232 -22.88 3.69 -1.64
C ASP A 232 -21.44 3.82 -1.13
N LEU A 233 -20.91 2.71 -0.62
CA LEU A 233 -19.50 2.40 -0.77
C LEU A 233 -19.21 2.44 -2.28
N THR A 234 -18.83 3.60 -2.79
CA THR A 234 -18.78 3.83 -4.23
C THR A 234 -17.79 2.87 -4.87
N GLU A 235 -18.22 2.25 -5.98
CA GLU A 235 -17.49 1.33 -6.85
C GLU A 235 -16.09 1.85 -7.28
N ASN A 236 -15.83 3.16 -7.15
CA ASN A 236 -14.69 3.86 -7.73
C ASN A 236 -13.51 4.13 -6.77
N VAL A 237 -13.64 3.86 -5.48
CA VAL A 237 -12.49 4.04 -4.56
C VAL A 237 -11.59 2.82 -4.71
N ILE A 238 -10.38 2.97 -5.24
CA ILE A 238 -9.36 1.91 -5.22
C ILE A 238 -8.80 1.85 -3.79
N VAL A 239 -8.88 0.67 -3.19
CA VAL A 239 -8.31 0.39 -1.87
C VAL A 239 -7.08 -0.44 -2.12
N THR A 240 -5.97 -0.02 -1.55
CA THR A 240 -4.66 -0.66 -1.71
C THR A 240 -4.20 -1.27 -0.40
N MET A 241 -3.38 -2.31 -0.50
CA MET A 241 -2.67 -2.87 0.63
C MET A 241 -1.19 -3.01 0.32
N ASP A 242 -0.38 -2.93 1.36
CA ASP A 242 1.07 -3.01 1.29
C ASP A 242 1.53 -4.47 1.40
N LEU A 243 2.33 -4.93 0.46
CA LEU A 243 3.09 -6.18 0.57
C LEU A 243 4.55 -5.86 0.83
N GLU A 244 5.22 -6.76 1.54
CA GLU A 244 6.66 -6.76 1.77
C GLU A 244 7.30 -7.93 1.04
N TRP A 245 8.61 -7.84 0.78
CA TRP A 245 9.35 -8.93 0.17
C TRP A 245 10.69 -9.19 0.85
N ARG A 246 11.15 -10.43 0.78
CA ARG A 246 12.46 -10.87 1.31
C ARG A 246 13.20 -11.67 0.24
N LEU A 247 14.49 -11.37 0.02
CA LEU A 247 15.30 -12.09 -0.98
C LEU A 247 15.61 -13.52 -0.56
N GLU A 248 15.67 -13.76 0.75
CA GLU A 248 15.94 -15.05 1.36
C GLU A 248 14.68 -15.46 2.14
N VAL A 249 14.03 -16.53 1.68
CA VAL A 249 13.02 -17.24 2.47
C VAL A 249 13.80 -18.27 3.30
N PRO A 250 13.64 -18.30 4.64
CA PRO A 250 14.25 -19.33 5.48
C PRO A 250 13.89 -20.76 5.05
#